data_AF-A0A7J4N3E2-F1
#
_entry.id   AF-A0A7J4N3E2-F1
#
_cell.length_a   1.000
_cell.length_b   1.000
_cell.length_c   1.000
_cell.angle_alpha   90.00
_cell.angle_beta   90.00
_cell.angle_gamma   90.00
#
_symmetry.space_group_name_H-M   'P 1'
#
loop_
_entity.id
_entity.type
_entity.pdbx_description
1 polymer ?
#
loop_
_entity_poly.entity_id
_entity_poly.type
_entity_poly.pdbx_seq_one_letter_code
_entity_poly.pdbx_strand_id
1 'polypeptide(L)'
;MVTTGDSWMIHRGGRRIGIGQRISRGWKITKLGIAVVWSDPELLVYTFLSALFSLVAIGAAISGSVGLDAIAPNPECVDDECGSALVFAHMAIWFAFYLLVSVITVFWNAAIVASAYERLSSGTNPSFSYGIGQAMKCLPQILVWGLIAGTVGLFIQILEGLSHSDDSPVPLRVMAGLASFILGIAWWIVTFFMIPMIVLERAGVIDSMGRSTDLFKRTWGEDVTSHIGTGLLMILCIFVLIALTVPLMYLGDFGVILGIVVLAVGLLFTVLFFSTVEAVNRASLFYYAKTGQAPPMAAKVGIRF
;
A
#
# COMPACT_ATOMS: atom_id res chain seq x y z
N MET A 1 -45.42 -6.33 4.75
CA MET A 1 -45.37 -5.01 4.09
C MET A 1 -45.28 -3.94 5.16
N VAL A 2 -44.09 -3.44 5.44
CA VAL A 2 -43.84 -2.10 6.00
C VAL A 2 -42.60 -1.59 5.30
N THR A 3 -42.70 -0.35 4.85
CA THR A 3 -41.97 0.31 3.77
C THR A 3 -40.56 0.73 4.15
N THR A 4 -39.66 0.58 3.17
CA THR A 4 -38.41 1.31 2.99
C THR A 4 -38.61 2.82 3.07
N GLY A 5 -37.72 3.52 3.77
CA GLY A 5 -37.59 4.98 3.67
C GLY A 5 -36.90 5.61 4.88
N ASP A 6 -35.87 6.41 4.61
CA ASP A 6 -35.30 7.45 5.47
C ASP A 6 -34.35 7.08 6.61
N SER A 7 -33.05 7.04 6.26
CA SER A 7 -32.01 7.71 7.06
C SER A 7 -30.77 8.00 6.21
N TRP A 8 -30.92 8.89 5.22
CA TRP A 8 -29.79 9.53 4.52
C TRP A 8 -29.95 11.05 4.59
N MET A 9 -29.90 11.60 5.80
CA MET A 9 -29.77 13.05 5.97
C MET A 9 -28.29 13.45 5.92
N ILE A 10 -27.75 13.66 4.72
CA ILE A 10 -26.52 14.44 4.52
C ILE A 10 -26.91 15.85 4.14
N HIS A 11 -27.12 16.71 5.14
CA HIS A 11 -27.08 18.16 4.96
C HIS A 11 -26.22 18.81 6.04
N ARG A 12 -24.93 18.98 5.72
CA ARG A 12 -24.18 20.15 6.17
C ARG A 12 -23.56 20.85 4.96
N GLY A 13 -24.28 21.89 4.53
CA GLY A 13 -23.77 23.17 4.04
C GLY A 13 -22.69 23.11 2.95
N GLY A 14 -23.09 23.47 1.73
CA GLY A 14 -22.23 23.81 0.60
C GLY A 14 -21.31 25.01 0.87
N ARG A 15 -20.35 24.84 1.78
CA ARG A 15 -19.22 25.74 1.98
C ARG A 15 -18.07 25.09 1.24
N ARG A 16 -17.59 25.70 0.15
CA ARG A 16 -16.37 25.25 -0.53
C ARG A 16 -15.25 25.23 0.52
N ILE A 17 -14.87 24.03 0.98
CA ILE A 17 -13.75 23.87 1.91
C ILE A 17 -12.51 24.36 1.18
N GLY A 18 -11.88 25.42 1.71
CA GLY A 18 -10.69 25.99 1.10
C GLY A 18 -9.54 24.99 1.08
N ILE A 19 -8.66 25.08 0.09
CA ILE A 19 -7.51 24.18 -0.09
C ILE A 19 -6.68 24.08 1.20
N GLY A 20 -6.44 25.21 1.88
CA GLY A 20 -5.71 25.23 3.16
C GLY A 20 -6.38 24.44 4.29
N GLN A 21 -7.70 24.40 4.35
CA GLN A 21 -8.42 23.57 5.33
C GLN A 21 -8.29 22.08 5.01
N ARG A 22 -8.31 21.70 3.73
CA ARG A 22 -8.07 20.32 3.29
C ARG A 22 -6.64 19.86 3.62
N ILE A 23 -5.66 20.73 3.39
CA ILE A 23 -4.26 20.49 3.75
C ILE A 23 -4.12 20.29 5.26
N SER A 24 -4.69 21.20 6.06
CA SER A 24 -4.67 21.08 7.52
C SER A 24 -5.30 19.78 8.00
N ARG A 25 -6.39 19.33 7.36
CA ARG A 25 -7.04 18.06 7.68
C ARG A 25 -6.21 16.84 7.28
N GLY A 26 -5.60 16.84 6.10
CA GLY A 26 -4.68 15.78 5.70
C GLY A 26 -3.53 15.61 6.71
N TRP A 27 -2.96 16.73 7.18
CA TRP A 27 -1.96 16.69 8.24
C TRP A 27 -2.48 16.14 9.57
N LYS A 28 -3.72 16.48 9.96
CA LYS A 28 -4.38 15.90 11.15
C LYS A 28 -4.61 14.39 11.00
N ILE A 29 -4.92 13.92 9.79
CA ILE A 29 -5.08 12.50 9.49
C ILE A 29 -3.74 11.78 9.66
N THR A 30 -2.65 12.31 9.10
CA THR A 30 -1.31 11.74 9.30
C THR A 30 -0.95 11.62 10.78
N LYS A 31 -1.20 12.66 11.58
CA LYS A 31 -0.99 12.62 13.04
C LYS A 31 -1.85 11.56 13.73
N LEU A 32 -3.11 11.42 13.30
CA LEU A 32 -4.00 10.40 13.81
C LEU A 32 -3.49 8.99 13.49
N GLY A 33 -3.06 8.74 12.25
CA GLY A 33 -2.48 7.46 11.85
C GLY A 33 -1.26 7.10 12.69
N ILE A 34 -0.34 8.04 12.88
CA ILE A 34 0.83 7.88 13.76
C ILE A 34 0.39 7.55 15.19
N ALA A 35 -0.55 8.31 15.77
CA ALA A 35 -1.03 8.07 17.13
C ALA A 35 -1.69 6.70 17.29
N VAL A 36 -2.45 6.25 16.28
CA VAL A 36 -3.11 4.93 16.28
C VAL A 36 -2.07 3.82 16.22
N VAL A 37 -1.09 3.88 15.31
CA VAL A 37 -0.03 2.86 15.20
C VAL A 37 0.82 2.79 16.47
N TRP A 38 1.16 3.94 17.08
CA TRP A 38 1.85 3.96 18.38
C TRP A 38 1.04 3.34 19.51
N SER A 39 -0.28 3.52 19.48
CA SER A 39 -1.16 2.98 20.52
C SER A 39 -1.50 1.51 20.30
N ASP A 40 -1.19 0.93 19.13
CA ASP A 40 -1.51 -0.47 18.79
C ASP A 40 -0.43 -1.08 17.90
N PRO A 41 0.60 -1.66 18.53
CA PRO A 41 1.69 -2.30 17.82
C PRO A 41 1.24 -3.58 17.10
N GLU A 42 0.04 -4.12 17.36
CA GLU A 42 -0.46 -5.29 16.62
C GLU A 42 -0.63 -5.00 15.13
N LEU A 43 -0.89 -3.72 14.77
CA LEU A 43 -0.95 -3.28 13.38
C LEU A 43 0.39 -3.42 12.65
N LEU A 44 1.51 -3.21 13.35
CA LEU A 44 2.85 -3.40 12.78
C LEU A 44 3.14 -4.87 12.51
N VAL A 45 2.59 -5.77 13.32
CA VAL A 45 2.75 -7.22 13.13
C VAL A 45 2.12 -7.66 11.82
N TYR A 46 0.96 -7.10 11.42
CA TYR A 46 0.38 -7.39 10.11
C TYR A 46 1.30 -6.97 8.96
N THR A 47 1.86 -5.77 9.02
CA THR A 47 2.78 -5.25 7.98
C THR A 47 4.06 -6.06 7.93
N PHE A 48 4.60 -6.45 9.10
CA PHE A 48 5.76 -7.32 9.19
C PHE A 48 5.49 -8.71 8.59
N LEU A 49 4.36 -9.33 8.91
CA LEU A 49 3.96 -10.61 8.32
C LEU A 49 3.73 -10.51 6.81
N SER A 50 3.16 -9.40 6.34
CA SER A 50 3.05 -9.12 4.91
C SER A 50 4.41 -9.10 4.24
N ALA A 51 5.37 -8.34 4.80
CA ALA A 51 6.72 -8.27 4.26
C ALA A 51 7.41 -9.64 4.29
N LEU A 52 7.29 -10.37 5.40
CA LEU A 52 7.88 -11.70 5.56
C LEU A 52 7.33 -12.70 4.54
N PHE A 53 6.01 -12.80 4.38
CA PHE A 53 5.41 -13.73 3.42
C PHE A 53 5.69 -13.33 1.97
N SER A 54 5.76 -12.02 1.67
CA SER A 54 6.21 -11.56 0.36
C SER A 54 7.68 -11.93 0.09
N LEU A 55 8.57 -11.80 1.08
CA LEU A 55 9.98 -12.24 0.96
C LEU A 55 10.11 -13.75 0.77
N VAL A 56 9.30 -14.55 1.48
CA VAL A 56 9.27 -16.01 1.29
C VAL A 56 8.79 -16.35 -0.12
N ALA A 57 7.77 -15.67 -0.64
CA ALA A 57 7.30 -15.86 -2.01
C ALA A 57 8.38 -15.50 -3.04
N ILE A 58 9.13 -14.40 -2.83
CA ILE A 58 10.26 -14.03 -3.69
C ILE A 58 11.37 -15.08 -3.61
N GLY A 59 11.72 -15.56 -2.41
CA GLY A 59 12.72 -16.62 -2.23
C GLY A 59 12.32 -17.94 -2.90
N ALA A 60 11.03 -18.27 -2.87
CA ALA A 60 10.47 -19.41 -3.58
C ALA A 60 10.51 -19.23 -5.12
N ALA A 61 10.31 -18.00 -5.62
CA ALA A 61 10.48 -17.68 -7.04
C ALA A 61 11.92 -17.91 -7.50
N ILE A 62 12.89 -17.41 -6.73
CA ILE A 62 14.32 -17.59 -6.99
C ILE A 62 14.67 -19.08 -6.96
N SER A 63 14.22 -19.80 -5.92
CA SER A 63 14.48 -21.24 -5.78
C SER A 63 13.85 -22.05 -6.91
N GLY A 64 12.65 -21.68 -7.36
CA GLY A 64 11.99 -22.29 -8.51
C GLY A 64 12.73 -22.06 -9.82
N SER A 65 13.24 -20.84 -10.02
CA SER A 65 14.07 -20.47 -11.19
C SER A 65 15.38 -21.26 -11.21
N VAL A 66 16.16 -21.22 -10.12
CA VAL A 66 17.43 -21.94 -10.02
C VAL A 66 17.23 -23.46 -10.08
N GLY A 67 16.16 -23.97 -9.47
CA GLY A 67 15.80 -25.38 -9.53
C GLY A 67 15.47 -25.85 -10.95
N LEU A 68 14.82 -24.99 -11.75
CA LEU A 68 14.55 -25.26 -13.16
C LEU A 68 15.86 -25.40 -13.95
N ASP A 69 16.82 -24.49 -13.73
CA ASP A 69 18.15 -24.56 -14.35
C ASP A 69 18.94 -25.82 -13.94
N ALA A 70 18.77 -26.29 -12.70
CA ALA A 70 19.44 -27.48 -12.19
C ALA A 70 18.88 -28.80 -12.75
N ILE A 71 17.58 -28.83 -13.10
CA ILE A 71 16.90 -30.03 -13.62
C ILE A 71 16.93 -30.07 -15.16
N ALA A 72 17.03 -28.91 -15.81
CA ALA A 72 17.24 -28.76 -17.25
C ALA A 72 18.60 -28.10 -17.55
N PRO A 73 19.74 -28.71 -17.16
CA PRO A 73 21.06 -28.17 -17.46
C PRO A 73 21.31 -28.28 -18.96
N ASN A 74 21.59 -27.16 -19.63
CA ASN A 74 21.80 -27.11 -21.08
C ASN A 74 23.29 -26.97 -21.45
N PRO A 75 24.01 -28.05 -21.77
CA PRO A 75 25.32 -27.95 -22.42
C PRO A 75 25.27 -27.82 -23.95
N GLU A 76 24.15 -28.12 -24.64
CA GLU A 76 24.10 -28.18 -26.13
C GLU A 76 22.83 -27.56 -26.77
N CYS A 77 22.14 -26.64 -26.11
CA CYS A 77 20.91 -26.05 -26.64
C CYS A 77 21.21 -24.84 -27.53
N VAL A 78 21.56 -25.13 -28.78
CA VAL A 78 21.90 -24.15 -29.84
C VAL A 78 20.69 -23.83 -30.75
N ASP A 79 19.52 -24.44 -30.50
CA ASP A 79 18.31 -24.22 -31.30
C ASP A 79 17.38 -23.16 -30.67
N ASP A 80 16.98 -22.16 -31.45
CA ASP A 80 16.22 -20.97 -31.01
C ASP A 80 14.89 -21.35 -30.30
N GLU A 81 14.29 -22.49 -30.65
CA GLU A 81 13.03 -22.96 -30.05
C GLU A 81 13.21 -23.43 -28.60
N CYS A 82 14.30 -24.10 -28.26
CA CYS A 82 14.55 -24.63 -26.91
C CYS A 82 14.89 -23.52 -25.91
N GLY A 83 15.65 -22.51 -26.37
CA GLY A 83 15.89 -21.29 -25.60
C GLY A 83 14.60 -20.53 -25.26
N SER A 84 13.63 -20.51 -26.18
CA SER A 84 12.36 -19.81 -25.98
C SER A 84 11.47 -20.44 -24.90
N ALA A 85 11.44 -21.78 -24.80
CA ALA A 85 10.62 -22.49 -23.84
C ALA A 85 11.13 -22.33 -22.39
N LEU A 86 12.45 -22.39 -22.19
CA LEU A 86 13.06 -22.20 -20.87
C LEU A 86 12.93 -20.75 -20.39
N VAL A 87 13.08 -19.77 -21.29
CA VAL A 87 12.80 -18.35 -21.01
C VAL A 87 11.33 -18.14 -20.65
N PHE A 88 10.40 -18.76 -21.39
CA PHE A 88 8.98 -18.68 -21.06
C PHE A 88 8.66 -19.28 -19.68
N ALA A 89 9.26 -20.42 -19.35
CA ALA A 89 9.08 -21.06 -18.04
C ALA A 89 9.60 -20.18 -16.89
N HIS A 90 10.77 -19.56 -17.05
CA HIS A 90 11.30 -18.58 -16.12
C HIS A 90 10.35 -17.39 -15.91
N MET A 91 9.88 -16.81 -17.02
CA MET A 91 8.94 -15.69 -16.99
C MET A 91 7.62 -16.08 -16.31
N ALA A 92 7.12 -17.29 -16.56
CA ALA A 92 5.91 -17.80 -15.93
C ALA A 92 6.06 -17.97 -14.41
N ILE A 93 7.20 -18.47 -13.93
CA ILE A 93 7.50 -18.58 -12.49
C ILE A 93 7.49 -17.20 -11.85
N TRP A 94 8.26 -16.25 -12.41
CA TRP A 94 8.32 -14.88 -11.89
C TRP A 94 6.95 -14.20 -11.90
N PHE A 95 6.18 -14.37 -12.97
CA PHE A 95 4.82 -13.83 -13.07
C PHE A 95 3.89 -14.41 -12.00
N ALA A 96 3.90 -15.74 -11.80
CA ALA A 96 3.06 -16.40 -10.80
C ALA A 96 3.40 -15.94 -9.37
N PHE A 97 4.68 -15.87 -9.02
CA PHE A 97 5.11 -15.41 -7.70
C PHE A 97 4.90 -13.92 -7.49
N TYR A 98 5.04 -13.09 -8.53
CA TYR A 98 4.67 -11.68 -8.48
C TYR A 98 3.19 -11.50 -8.15
N LEU A 99 2.30 -12.25 -8.82
CA LEU A 99 0.87 -12.24 -8.51
C LEU A 99 0.57 -12.73 -7.10
N LEU A 100 1.29 -13.75 -6.63
CA LEU A 100 1.19 -14.23 -5.25
C LEU A 100 1.56 -13.13 -4.24
N VAL A 101 2.67 -12.42 -4.46
CA VAL A 101 3.09 -11.27 -3.63
C VAL A 101 2.02 -10.17 -3.62
N SER A 102 1.41 -9.88 -4.76
CA SER A 102 0.31 -8.93 -4.86
C SER A 102 -0.89 -9.35 -3.99
N VAL A 103 -1.34 -10.60 -4.10
CA VAL A 103 -2.43 -11.16 -3.28
C VAL A 103 -2.09 -11.10 -1.79
N ILE A 104 -0.88 -11.52 -1.39
CA ILE A 104 -0.41 -11.45 0.01
C ILE A 104 -0.51 -10.02 0.51
N THR A 105 0.04 -9.07 -0.25
CA THR A 105 0.05 -7.64 0.11
C THR A 105 -1.36 -7.08 0.27
N VAL A 106 -2.28 -7.41 -0.65
CA VAL A 106 -3.68 -6.98 -0.56
C VAL A 106 -4.36 -7.58 0.67
N PHE A 107 -4.12 -8.86 0.97
CA PHE A 107 -4.72 -9.55 2.11
C PHE A 107 -4.34 -8.89 3.44
N TRP A 108 -3.05 -8.63 3.67
CA TRP A 108 -2.60 -7.99 4.92
C TRP A 108 -3.02 -6.52 5.00
N ASN A 109 -3.02 -5.78 3.89
CA ASN A 109 -3.59 -4.44 3.88
C ASN A 109 -5.09 -4.45 4.23
N ALA A 110 -5.86 -5.43 3.76
CA ALA A 110 -7.26 -5.59 4.13
C ALA A 110 -7.41 -5.87 5.64
N ALA A 111 -6.55 -6.70 6.22
CA ALA A 111 -6.54 -6.98 7.66
C ALA A 111 -6.21 -5.71 8.48
N ILE A 112 -5.19 -4.93 8.07
CA ILE A 112 -4.82 -3.67 8.73
C ILE A 112 -5.98 -2.68 8.65
N VAL A 113 -6.56 -2.49 7.46
CA VAL A 113 -7.68 -1.56 7.25
C VAL A 113 -8.90 -1.96 8.09
N ALA A 114 -9.22 -3.25 8.18
CA ALA A 114 -10.34 -3.73 8.99
C ALA A 114 -10.13 -3.46 10.49
N SER A 115 -8.97 -3.82 11.04
CA SER A 115 -8.62 -3.56 12.44
C SER A 115 -8.53 -2.06 12.72
N ALA A 116 -7.89 -1.30 11.84
CA ALA A 116 -7.79 0.15 11.97
C ALA A 116 -9.16 0.83 11.96
N TYR A 117 -10.05 0.44 11.04
CA TYR A 117 -11.39 1.01 10.94
C TYR A 117 -12.23 0.72 12.19
N GLU A 118 -12.20 -0.51 12.70
CA GLU A 118 -12.87 -0.88 13.95
C GLU A 118 -12.38 0.01 15.10
N ARG A 119 -11.06 0.13 15.25
CA ARG A 119 -10.46 0.95 16.29
C ARG A 119 -10.79 2.43 16.16
N LEU A 120 -10.76 2.96 14.94
CA LEU A 120 -11.08 4.35 14.65
C LEU A 120 -12.56 4.70 14.93
N SER A 121 -13.47 3.77 14.66
CA SER A 121 -14.91 3.97 14.74
C SER A 121 -15.51 3.62 16.10
N SER A 122 -15.25 2.41 16.62
CA SER A 122 -15.79 1.95 17.90
C SER A 122 -14.90 2.35 19.09
N GLY A 123 -13.63 2.64 18.85
CA GLY A 123 -12.67 2.98 19.91
C GLY A 123 -12.31 1.80 20.80
N THR A 124 -12.65 0.57 20.40
CA THR A 124 -12.23 -0.69 21.03
C THR A 124 -10.86 -1.11 20.52
N ASN A 125 -10.18 -2.03 21.22
CA ASN A 125 -8.93 -2.62 20.75
C ASN A 125 -9.25 -3.97 20.09
N PRO A 126 -9.35 -4.04 18.75
CA PRO A 126 -9.57 -5.31 18.07
C PRO A 126 -8.36 -6.22 18.30
N SER A 127 -8.60 -7.50 18.57
CA SER A 127 -7.52 -8.48 18.68
C SER A 127 -6.86 -8.73 17.32
N PHE A 128 -5.60 -9.14 17.31
CA PHE A 128 -4.88 -9.58 16.10
C PHE A 128 -5.66 -10.55 15.17
N SER A 129 -6.47 -11.45 15.73
CA SER A 129 -7.30 -12.38 14.94
C SER A 129 -8.48 -11.70 14.23
N TYR A 130 -8.91 -10.52 14.66
CA TYR A 130 -10.04 -9.80 14.09
C TYR A 130 -9.77 -9.38 12.64
N GLY A 131 -8.64 -8.69 12.39
CA GLY A 131 -8.27 -8.24 11.05
C GLY A 131 -8.14 -9.40 10.07
N ILE A 132 -7.47 -10.48 10.49
CA ILE A 132 -7.35 -11.72 9.70
C ILE A 132 -8.73 -12.31 9.42
N GLY A 133 -9.59 -12.40 10.43
CA GLY A 133 -10.96 -12.91 10.29
C GLY A 133 -11.80 -12.10 9.29
N GLN A 134 -11.66 -10.76 9.28
CA GLN A 134 -12.38 -9.91 8.32
C GLN A 134 -11.84 -10.06 6.89
N ALA A 135 -10.51 -10.12 6.73
CA ALA A 135 -9.87 -10.36 5.44
C ALA A 135 -10.26 -11.74 4.88
N MET A 136 -10.26 -12.79 5.70
CA MET A 136 -10.65 -14.15 5.31
C MET A 136 -12.09 -14.24 4.79
N LYS A 137 -13.03 -13.48 5.38
CA LYS A 137 -14.41 -13.45 4.88
C LYS A 137 -14.54 -12.78 3.50
N CYS A 138 -13.52 -12.07 3.04
CA CYS A 138 -13.47 -11.39 1.74
C CYS A 138 -12.39 -11.99 0.83
N LEU A 139 -11.92 -13.21 1.13
CA LEU A 139 -10.82 -13.85 0.42
C LEU A 139 -11.05 -13.95 -1.10
N PRO A 140 -12.24 -14.32 -1.61
CA PRO A 140 -12.48 -14.35 -3.06
C PRO A 140 -12.30 -12.97 -3.72
N GLN A 141 -12.82 -11.91 -3.09
CA GLN A 141 -12.66 -10.54 -3.58
C GLN A 141 -11.20 -10.08 -3.52
N ILE A 142 -10.47 -10.44 -2.46
CA ILE A 142 -9.04 -10.16 -2.30
C ILE A 142 -8.21 -10.87 -3.36
N LEU A 143 -8.52 -12.13 -3.69
CA LEU A 143 -7.84 -12.88 -4.74
C LEU A 143 -8.03 -12.22 -6.11
N VAL A 144 -9.28 -11.94 -6.49
CA VAL A 144 -9.60 -11.26 -7.75
C VAL A 144 -8.92 -9.88 -7.80
N TRP A 145 -9.00 -9.11 -6.72
CA TRP A 145 -8.37 -7.80 -6.66
C TRP A 145 -6.85 -7.87 -6.70
N GLY A 146 -6.22 -8.80 -5.98
CA GLY A 146 -4.78 -8.99 -6.00
C GLY A 146 -4.24 -9.37 -7.38
N LEU A 147 -4.99 -10.20 -8.13
CA LEU A 147 -4.65 -10.52 -9.53
C LEU A 147 -4.77 -9.31 -10.45
N ILE A 148 -5.84 -8.53 -10.34
CA ILE A 148 -6.02 -7.31 -11.14
C ILE A 148 -4.97 -6.26 -10.79
N ALA A 149 -4.73 -6.02 -9.49
CA ALA A 149 -3.76 -5.06 -9.02
C ALA A 149 -2.33 -5.46 -9.40
N GLY A 150 -2.02 -6.76 -9.34
CA GLY A 150 -0.75 -7.30 -9.77
C GLY A 150 -0.55 -7.13 -11.28
N THR A 151 -1.52 -7.52 -12.10
CA THR A 151 -1.38 -7.39 -13.56
C THR A 151 -1.26 -5.93 -14.02
N VAL A 152 -2.06 -5.02 -13.44
CA VAL A 152 -1.95 -3.58 -13.76
C VAL A 152 -0.65 -2.99 -13.23
N GLY A 153 -0.23 -3.37 -12.01
CA GLY A 153 1.05 -2.95 -11.45
C GLY A 153 2.22 -3.35 -12.34
N LEU A 154 2.23 -4.58 -12.85
CA LEU A 154 3.22 -5.07 -13.81
C LEU A 154 3.18 -4.28 -15.12
N PHE A 155 1.99 -4.01 -15.65
CA PHE A 155 1.84 -3.24 -16.90
C PHE A 155 2.40 -1.82 -16.77
N ILE A 156 2.13 -1.14 -15.64
CA ILE A 156 2.68 0.19 -15.36
C ILE A 156 4.21 0.11 -15.24
N GLN A 157 4.75 -0.90 -14.54
CA GLN A 157 6.20 -1.09 -14.38
C GLN A 157 6.90 -1.35 -15.72
N ILE A 158 6.30 -2.14 -16.62
CA ILE A 158 6.83 -2.37 -17.97
C ILE A 158 6.83 -1.06 -18.77
N LEU A 159 5.74 -0.29 -18.73
CA LEU A 159 5.66 1.00 -19.42
C LEU A 159 6.72 1.99 -18.90
N GLU A 160 6.94 2.02 -17.59
CA GLU A 160 7.97 2.84 -16.96
C GLU A 160 9.39 2.40 -17.35
N GLY A 161 9.65 1.09 -17.42
CA GLY A 161 10.91 0.54 -17.92
C GLY A 161 11.21 0.92 -19.37
N LEU A 162 10.19 0.89 -20.25
CA LEU A 162 10.32 1.32 -21.64
C LEU A 162 10.57 2.83 -21.78
N SER A 163 10.07 3.64 -20.84
CA SER A 163 10.35 5.08 -20.82
C SER A 163 11.79 5.41 -20.39
N HIS A 164 12.45 4.53 -19.64
CA HIS A 164 13.82 4.74 -19.15
C HIS A 164 14.91 4.02 -19.97
N SER A 165 14.54 3.23 -20.99
CA SER A 165 15.52 2.62 -21.89
C SER A 165 16.20 3.69 -22.76
N ASP A 166 17.52 3.79 -22.64
CA ASP A 166 18.36 4.80 -23.32
C ASP A 166 18.39 4.66 -24.85
N ASP A 167 17.88 3.57 -25.41
CA ASP A 167 17.78 3.31 -26.86
C ASP A 167 16.53 3.93 -27.54
N SER A 168 15.63 4.55 -26.78
CA SER A 168 14.39 5.13 -27.33
C SER A 168 14.55 6.61 -27.73
N PRO A 169 13.97 7.05 -28.87
CA PRO A 169 14.03 8.46 -29.28
C PRO A 169 13.47 9.38 -28.18
N VAL A 170 14.16 10.49 -27.91
CA VAL A 170 13.79 11.49 -26.86
C VAL A 170 12.28 11.84 -26.83
N PRO A 171 11.57 12.01 -27.97
CA PRO A 171 10.14 12.29 -27.95
C PRO A 171 9.29 11.13 -27.40
N LEU A 172 9.66 9.88 -27.70
CA LEU A 172 8.95 8.67 -27.26
C LEU A 172 9.07 8.51 -25.74
N ARG A 173 10.26 8.78 -25.18
CA ARG A 173 10.55 8.75 -23.74
C ARG A 173 9.72 9.79 -22.96
N VAL A 174 9.60 11.01 -23.48
CA VAL A 174 8.79 12.07 -22.84
C VAL A 174 7.30 11.72 -22.90
N MET A 175 6.80 11.22 -24.04
CA MET A 175 5.39 10.82 -24.17
C MET A 175 5.05 9.60 -23.31
N ALA A 176 5.92 8.59 -23.27
CA ALA A 176 5.74 7.40 -22.44
C ALA A 176 5.78 7.76 -20.94
N GLY A 177 6.70 8.63 -20.53
CA GLY A 177 6.78 9.12 -19.15
C GLY A 177 5.56 9.94 -18.72
N LEU A 178 5.02 10.79 -19.60
CA LEU A 178 3.79 11.53 -19.29
C LEU A 178 2.57 10.60 -19.21
N ALA A 179 2.48 9.63 -20.13
CA ALA A 179 1.41 8.64 -20.13
C ALA A 179 1.46 7.76 -18.87
N SER A 180 2.64 7.26 -18.49
CA SER A 180 2.80 6.45 -17.28
C SER A 180 2.46 7.25 -16.02
N PHE A 181 2.85 8.52 -15.95
CA PHE A 181 2.50 9.41 -14.84
C PHE A 181 0.98 9.62 -14.70
N ILE A 182 0.29 9.93 -15.81
CA ILE A 182 -1.16 10.12 -15.81
C ILE A 182 -1.89 8.81 -15.46
N LEU A 183 -1.46 7.69 -16.04
CA LEU A 183 -2.02 6.37 -15.75
C LEU A 183 -1.79 5.99 -14.29
N GLY A 184 -0.61 6.27 -13.73
CA GLY A 184 -0.30 6.04 -12.33
C GLY A 184 -1.19 6.85 -11.39
N ILE A 185 -1.42 8.13 -11.69
CA ILE A 185 -2.35 8.97 -10.91
C ILE A 185 -3.78 8.45 -11.03
N ALA A 186 -4.25 8.17 -12.25
CA ALA A 186 -5.60 7.65 -12.48
C ALA A 186 -5.81 6.33 -11.74
N TRP A 187 -4.83 5.43 -11.81
CA TRP A 187 -4.83 4.17 -11.09
C TRP A 187 -4.87 4.39 -9.58
N TRP A 188 -4.02 5.27 -9.03
CA TRP A 188 -4.02 5.60 -7.61
C TRP A 188 -5.40 6.12 -7.15
N ILE A 189 -6.02 7.04 -7.90
CA ILE A 189 -7.37 7.57 -7.61
C ILE A 189 -8.42 6.46 -7.59
N VAL A 190 -8.40 5.57 -8.58
CA VAL A 190 -9.36 4.47 -8.69
C VAL A 190 -9.16 3.47 -7.55
N THR A 191 -7.91 3.22 -7.16
CA THR A 191 -7.56 2.13 -6.23
C THR A 191 -7.51 2.51 -4.77
N PHE A 192 -7.45 3.81 -4.45
CA PHE A 192 -7.21 4.29 -3.10
C PHE A 192 -8.16 3.70 -2.03
N PHE A 193 -9.46 3.65 -2.33
CA PHE A 193 -10.48 3.11 -1.42
C PHE A 193 -10.90 1.66 -1.74
N MET A 194 -10.23 0.97 -2.65
CA MET A 194 -10.59 -0.41 -3.02
C MET A 194 -10.54 -1.36 -1.83
N ILE A 195 -9.46 -1.30 -1.05
CA ILE A 195 -9.28 -2.19 0.10
C ILE A 195 -10.35 -1.95 1.18
N PRO A 196 -10.60 -0.70 1.65
CA PRO A 196 -11.72 -0.39 2.53
C PRO A 196 -13.08 -0.86 1.98
N MET A 197 -13.36 -0.64 0.69
CA MET A 197 -14.62 -1.05 0.05
C MET A 197 -14.81 -2.57 0.08
N ILE A 198 -13.76 -3.32 -0.24
CA ILE A 198 -13.79 -4.80 -0.23
C ILE A 198 -13.98 -5.31 1.19
N VAL A 199 -13.19 -4.85 2.15
CA VAL A 199 -13.15 -5.48 3.48
C VAL A 199 -14.26 -4.99 4.42
N LEU A 200 -14.66 -3.72 4.32
CA LEU A 200 -15.67 -3.12 5.20
C LEU A 200 -17.08 -3.22 4.63
N GLU A 201 -17.23 -3.06 3.31
CA GLU A 201 -18.55 -3.11 2.67
C GLU A 201 -18.83 -4.43 1.95
N ARG A 202 -17.84 -5.33 1.85
CA ARG A 202 -17.96 -6.59 1.09
C ARG A 202 -18.36 -6.37 -0.37
N ALA A 203 -18.05 -5.19 -0.92
CA ALA A 203 -18.41 -4.81 -2.27
C ALA A 203 -17.61 -5.63 -3.29
N GLY A 204 -18.22 -5.88 -4.45
CA GLY A 204 -17.53 -6.51 -5.58
C GLY A 204 -16.44 -5.58 -6.14
N VAL A 205 -15.43 -6.15 -6.80
CA VAL A 205 -14.26 -5.40 -7.30
C VAL A 205 -14.66 -4.31 -8.29
N ILE A 206 -15.56 -4.61 -9.24
CA ILE A 206 -16.00 -3.65 -10.27
C ILE A 206 -16.81 -2.50 -9.66
N ASP A 207 -17.78 -2.80 -8.77
CA ASP A 207 -18.56 -1.78 -8.06
C ASP A 207 -17.66 -0.89 -7.18
N SER A 208 -16.66 -1.51 -6.54
CA SER A 208 -15.70 -0.81 -5.69
C SER A 208 -14.89 0.22 -6.46
N MET A 209 -14.49 -0.04 -7.71
CA MET A 209 -13.73 0.92 -8.52
C MET A 209 -14.52 2.20 -8.79
N GLY A 210 -15.79 2.07 -9.22
CA GLY A 210 -16.65 3.23 -9.47
C GLY A 210 -16.84 4.07 -8.20
N ARG A 211 -17.23 3.41 -7.11
CA ARG A 211 -17.48 4.08 -5.81
C ARG A 211 -16.21 4.64 -5.16
N SER A 212 -15.06 4.00 -5.36
CA SER A 212 -13.75 4.47 -4.88
C SER A 212 -13.42 5.84 -5.47
N THR A 213 -13.61 6.03 -6.80
CA THR A 213 -13.37 7.33 -7.43
C THR A 213 -14.27 8.44 -6.89
N ASP A 214 -15.53 8.14 -6.59
CA ASP A 214 -16.47 9.12 -6.07
C ASP A 214 -16.18 9.49 -4.60
N LEU A 215 -15.74 8.52 -3.79
CA LEU A 215 -15.24 8.80 -2.44
C LEU A 215 -13.94 9.62 -2.50
N PHE A 216 -13.02 9.27 -3.40
CA PHE A 216 -11.77 10.01 -3.60
C PHE A 216 -12.01 11.48 -3.94
N LYS A 217 -12.92 11.78 -4.88
CA LYS A 217 -13.25 13.18 -5.24
C LYS A 217 -13.71 14.01 -4.03
N ARG A 218 -14.34 13.39 -3.03
CA ARG A 218 -14.78 14.08 -1.81
C ARG A 218 -13.61 14.46 -0.91
N THR A 219 -12.57 13.63 -0.88
CA THR A 219 -11.40 13.74 0.02
C THR A 219 -10.08 14.04 -0.67
N TRP A 220 -10.08 14.40 -1.95
CA TRP A 220 -8.86 14.48 -2.78
C TRP A 220 -7.74 15.31 -2.12
N GLY A 221 -8.07 16.47 -1.53
CA GLY A 221 -7.08 17.37 -0.94
C GLY A 221 -6.57 16.87 0.41
N GLU A 222 -7.44 16.27 1.22
CA GLU A 222 -7.08 15.63 2.48
C GLU A 222 -6.17 14.41 2.25
N ASP A 223 -6.46 13.62 1.23
CA ASP A 223 -5.71 12.43 0.87
C ASP A 223 -4.31 12.75 0.35
N VAL A 224 -4.21 13.58 -0.70
CA VAL A 224 -2.92 14.01 -1.26
C VAL A 224 -2.02 14.59 -0.17
N THR A 225 -2.58 15.43 0.71
CA THR A 225 -1.79 16.00 1.80
C THR A 225 -1.40 14.96 2.85
N SER A 226 -2.27 14.01 3.16
CA SER A 226 -1.95 12.92 4.09
C SER A 226 -0.84 12.03 3.53
N HIS A 227 -0.91 11.67 2.25
CA HIS A 227 0.10 10.83 1.59
C HIS A 227 1.45 11.56 1.52
N ILE A 228 1.48 12.81 1.04
CA ILE A 228 2.70 13.64 1.01
C ILE A 228 3.24 13.87 2.42
N GLY A 229 2.38 14.17 3.40
CA GLY A 229 2.77 14.40 4.78
C GLY A 229 3.40 13.16 5.42
N THR A 230 2.83 11.98 5.15
CA THR A 230 3.37 10.69 5.62
C THR A 230 4.74 10.43 4.97
N GLY A 231 4.86 10.63 3.66
CA GLY A 231 6.12 10.45 2.94
C GLY A 231 7.21 11.42 3.37
N LEU A 232 6.88 12.69 3.60
CA LEU A 232 7.81 13.71 4.10
C LEU A 232 8.35 13.34 5.48
N LEU A 233 7.49 12.87 6.38
CA LEU A 233 7.89 12.40 7.71
C LEU A 233 8.78 11.16 7.61
N MET A 234 8.47 10.22 6.71
CA MET A 234 9.31 9.05 6.46
C MET A 234 10.71 9.46 5.98
N ILE A 235 10.79 10.35 4.99
CA ILE A 235 12.06 10.88 4.47
C ILE A 235 12.84 11.59 5.57
N LEU A 236 12.18 12.41 6.39
CA LEU A 236 12.83 13.07 7.52
C LEU A 236 13.39 12.07 8.53
N CYS A 237 12.65 11.01 8.87
CA CYS A 237 13.13 9.94 9.74
C CYS A 237 14.35 9.23 9.14
N ILE A 238 14.35 8.95 7.84
CA ILE A 238 15.50 8.34 7.15
C ILE A 238 16.72 9.27 7.21
N PHE A 239 16.55 10.58 6.96
CA PHE A 239 17.64 11.55 7.08
C PHE A 239 18.22 11.62 8.49
N VAL A 240 17.37 11.65 9.52
CA VAL A 240 17.81 11.63 10.93
C VAL A 240 18.57 10.35 11.25
N LEU A 241 18.08 9.20 10.75
CA LEU A 241 18.74 7.92 10.94
C LEU A 241 20.14 7.91 10.30
N ILE A 242 20.26 8.34 9.04
CA ILE A 242 21.55 8.44 8.34
C ILE A 242 22.49 9.41 9.08
N ALA A 243 21.98 10.58 9.49
CA ALA A 243 22.76 11.57 10.23
C ALA A 243 23.28 11.05 11.57
N LEU A 244 22.58 10.10 12.20
CA LEU A 244 23.01 9.45 13.44
C LEU A 244 24.02 8.32 13.17
N THR A 245 23.80 7.51 12.13
CA THR A 245 24.60 6.31 11.87
C THR A 245 25.92 6.61 11.17
N VAL A 246 25.96 7.59 10.26
CA VAL A 246 27.19 7.93 9.52
C VAL A 246 28.33 8.35 10.45
N PRO A 247 28.14 9.26 11.44
CA PRO A 247 29.18 9.58 12.42
C PRO A 247 29.65 8.37 13.22
N LEU A 248 28.73 7.46 13.58
CA LEU A 248 29.03 6.24 14.34
C LEU A 248 30.02 5.34 13.58
N MET A 249 29.91 5.28 12.26
CA MET A 249 30.79 4.48 11.40
C MET A 249 32.24 4.99 11.37
N TYR A 250 32.50 6.26 11.74
CA TYR A 250 33.86 6.80 11.83
C TYR A 250 34.59 6.43 13.13
N LEU A 251 33.94 5.73 14.06
CA LEU A 251 34.53 5.32 15.36
C LEU A 251 35.37 4.03 15.30
N GLY A 252 35.71 3.55 14.09
CA GLY A 252 36.45 2.31 13.85
C GLY A 252 35.56 1.11 13.52
N ASP A 253 36.13 -0.09 13.43
CA ASP A 253 35.46 -1.29 12.91
C ASP A 253 34.17 -1.64 13.67
N PHE A 254 34.18 -1.52 15.00
CA PHE A 254 32.98 -1.72 15.81
C PHE A 254 31.89 -0.67 15.51
N GLY A 255 32.31 0.58 15.29
CA GLY A 255 31.42 1.67 14.90
C GLY A 255 30.77 1.44 13.53
N VAL A 256 31.51 0.88 12.57
CA VAL A 256 30.98 0.50 11.25
C VAL A 256 29.91 -0.57 11.39
N ILE A 257 30.19 -1.66 12.10
CA ILE A 257 29.24 -2.77 12.29
C ILE A 257 27.99 -2.27 12.99
N LEU A 258 28.14 -1.54 14.11
CA LEU A 258 27.03 -0.98 14.85
C LEU A 258 26.21 0.00 13.99
N GLY A 259 26.88 0.86 13.22
CA GLY A 259 26.24 1.81 12.31
C GLY A 259 25.40 1.12 11.24
N ILE A 260 25.91 0.05 10.64
CA ILE A 260 25.18 -0.73 9.63
C ILE A 260 23.96 -1.41 10.26
N VAL A 261 24.11 -2.03 11.44
CA VAL A 261 23.00 -2.69 12.12
C VAL A 261 21.90 -1.70 12.51
N VAL A 262 22.27 -0.56 13.10
CA VAL A 262 21.31 0.49 13.47
C VAL A 262 20.61 1.07 12.25
N LEU A 263 21.36 1.30 11.15
CA LEU A 263 20.79 1.79 9.89
C LEU A 263 19.80 0.78 9.30
N ALA A 264 20.17 -0.49 9.22
CA ALA A 264 19.33 -1.54 8.65
C ALA A 264 18.03 -1.75 9.46
N VAL A 265 18.15 -1.89 10.78
CA VAL A 265 16.99 -2.07 11.68
C VAL A 265 16.12 -0.81 11.71
N GLY A 266 16.73 0.37 11.78
CA GLY A 266 16.01 1.64 11.79
C GLY A 266 15.26 1.89 10.48
N LEU A 267 15.85 1.54 9.34
CA LEU A 267 15.22 1.68 8.03
C LEU A 267 14.05 0.70 7.89
N LEU A 268 14.25 -0.56 8.27
CA LEU A 268 13.19 -1.57 8.28
C LEU A 268 12.00 -1.11 9.15
N PHE A 269 12.27 -0.69 10.38
CA PHE A 269 11.23 -0.19 11.28
C PHE A 269 10.51 1.02 10.69
N THR A 270 11.25 1.99 10.13
CA THR A 270 10.67 3.20 9.52
C THR A 270 9.73 2.86 8.38
N VAL A 271 10.15 1.97 7.46
CA VAL A 271 9.32 1.54 6.33
C VAL A 271 8.06 0.82 6.81
N LEU A 272 8.19 -0.15 7.74
CA LEU A 272 7.03 -0.87 8.29
C LEU A 272 6.07 0.08 9.01
N PHE A 273 6.61 1.02 9.80
CA PHE A 273 5.82 1.99 10.55
C PHE A 273 5.02 2.89 9.62
N PHE A 274 5.66 3.55 8.66
CA PHE A 274 4.98 4.48 7.76
C PHE A 274 4.04 3.78 6.76
N SER A 275 4.35 2.55 6.33
CA SER A 275 3.43 1.72 5.54
C SER A 275 2.14 1.40 6.32
N THR A 276 2.28 1.08 7.62
CA THR A 276 1.13 0.83 8.50
C THR A 276 0.32 2.12 8.73
N VAL A 277 0.99 3.24 8.97
CA VAL A 277 0.35 4.56 9.11
C VAL A 277 -0.45 4.90 7.86
N GLU A 278 0.06 4.61 6.67
CA GLU A 278 -0.65 4.86 5.42
C GLU A 278 -1.93 4.02 5.31
N ALA A 279 -1.88 2.73 5.64
CA ALA A 279 -3.07 1.87 5.66
C ALA A 279 -4.13 2.38 6.68
N VAL A 280 -3.71 2.83 7.86
CA VAL A 280 -4.59 3.45 8.86
C VAL A 280 -5.16 4.78 8.36
N ASN A 281 -4.35 5.62 7.69
CA ASN A 281 -4.80 6.88 7.11
C ASN A 281 -5.89 6.65 6.05
N ARG A 282 -5.75 5.61 5.21
CA ARG A 282 -6.79 5.19 4.25
C ARG A 282 -8.08 4.81 4.95
N ALA A 283 -8.03 4.05 6.04
CA ALA A 283 -9.20 3.68 6.83
C ALA A 283 -9.88 4.91 7.47
N SER A 284 -9.10 5.86 7.99
CA SER A 284 -9.60 7.13 8.53
C SER A 284 -10.25 8.01 7.46
N LEU A 285 -9.61 8.13 6.30
CA LEU A 285 -10.15 8.86 5.16
C LEU A 285 -11.44 8.22 4.64
N PHE A 286 -11.52 6.90 4.64
CA PHE A 286 -12.72 6.17 4.26
C PHE A 286 -13.88 6.47 5.21
N TYR A 287 -13.64 6.44 6.52
CA TYR A 287 -14.62 6.85 7.53
C TYR A 287 -15.10 8.29 7.28
N TYR A 288 -14.15 9.20 7.04
CA TYR A 288 -14.45 10.62 6.78
C TYR A 288 -15.26 10.82 5.48
N ALA A 289 -14.90 10.15 4.40
CA ALA A 289 -15.57 10.24 3.10
C ALA A 289 -17.03 9.75 3.16
N LYS A 290 -17.30 8.76 4.01
CA LYS A 290 -18.63 8.16 4.22
C LYS A 290 -19.51 8.97 5.17
N THR A 291 -18.97 9.39 6.31
CA THR A 291 -19.75 10.01 7.39
C THR A 291 -19.74 11.54 7.37
N GLY A 292 -18.76 12.14 6.69
CA GLY A 292 -18.48 13.58 6.77
C GLY A 292 -17.94 14.05 8.12
N GLN A 293 -17.68 13.12 9.05
CA GLN A 293 -17.22 13.39 10.41
C GLN A 293 -15.86 12.76 10.66
N ALA A 294 -15.08 13.36 11.55
CA ALA A 294 -13.84 12.75 12.01
C ALA A 294 -14.12 11.44 12.76
N PRO A 295 -13.24 10.42 12.65
CA PRO A 295 -13.37 9.22 13.45
C PRO A 295 -13.34 9.58 14.96
N PRO A 296 -14.20 8.98 15.80
CA PRO A 296 -14.26 9.26 17.25
C PRO A 296 -12.89 9.20 17.95
N MET A 297 -12.00 8.32 17.50
CA MET A 297 -10.64 8.20 18.02
C MET A 297 -9.84 9.51 17.93
N ALA A 298 -10.12 10.36 16.92
CA ALA A 298 -9.48 11.68 16.80
C ALA A 298 -9.68 12.56 18.03
N ALA A 299 -10.90 12.55 18.61
CA ALA A 299 -11.19 13.31 19.81
C ALA A 299 -10.42 12.76 21.04
N LYS A 300 -10.25 11.44 21.13
CA LYS A 300 -9.51 10.79 22.22
C LYS A 300 -8.02 11.15 22.20
N VAL A 301 -7.43 11.31 21.02
CA VAL A 301 -6.01 11.71 20.86
C VAL A 301 -5.82 13.24 20.79
N GLY A 302 -6.86 14.02 21.08
CA GLY A 302 -6.79 15.49 21.11
C GLY A 302 -6.75 16.17 19.73
N ILE A 303 -7.04 15.45 18.65
CA ILE A 303 -7.05 15.99 17.27
C ILE A 303 -8.46 16.48 16.93
N ARG A 304 -8.60 17.81 16.76
CA ARG A 304 -9.85 18.45 16.35
C ARG A 304 -9.82 18.79 14.87
N PHE A 305 -10.79 18.32 14.09
CA PHE A 305 -10.87 18.49 12.63
C PHE A 305 -11.41 19.84 12.18
#